data_AF-A0A2E9RBJ8-F1
#
_entry.id   AF-A0A2E9RBJ8-F1
#
_cell.length_a   1.000
_cell.length_b   1.000
_cell.length_c   1.000
_cell.angle_alpha   90.00
_cell.angle_beta   90.00
_cell.angle_gamma   90.00
#
_symmetry.space_group_name_H-M   'P 1'
#
loop_
_entity.id
_entity.type
_entity.pdbx_description
1 polymer ?
#
loop_
_entity_poly.entity_id
_entity_poly.type
_entity_poly.pdbx_seq_one_letter_code
_entity_poly.pdbx_strand_id
1 'polypeptide(L)'
;MVKTIPTVVILLALLGSLTGKADQKDNAAAMRSVIQAQLDAFARNDAVKAYAQASPEIRSIFPTTEHFMTMVRQDYSALIAPAVIDFLGVVDDSGRPVFQVLVEGRDGRRWMAFYTMVQLNDASWRIGGCVLTKLSEESA
;
A
#
# COMPACT_ATOMS: atom_id res chain seq x y z
N MET A 1 15.01 -57.50 -41.10
CA MET A 1 14.69 -57.72 -39.68
C MET A 1 14.71 -56.37 -38.97
N VAL A 2 13.53 -55.90 -38.56
CA VAL A 2 13.32 -54.62 -37.84
C VAL A 2 13.80 -54.74 -36.39
N LYS A 3 14.48 -53.72 -35.87
CA LYS A 3 14.71 -53.54 -34.43
C LYS A 3 14.79 -52.04 -34.07
N THR A 4 13.61 -51.52 -33.71
CA THR A 4 13.27 -50.46 -32.72
C THR A 4 14.16 -49.23 -32.53
N ILE A 5 13.58 -48.05 -32.78
CA ILE A 5 14.07 -46.69 -32.45
C ILE A 5 13.49 -46.27 -31.09
N PRO A 6 14.27 -45.79 -30.12
CA PRO A 6 13.72 -45.03 -29.01
C PRO A 6 13.75 -43.53 -29.34
N THR A 7 12.56 -42.98 -29.53
CA THR A 7 12.25 -41.55 -29.55
C THR A 7 12.64 -40.91 -28.23
N VAL A 8 13.62 -40.01 -28.20
CA VAL A 8 13.64 -38.81 -27.32
C VAL A 8 14.62 -37.81 -27.94
N VAL A 9 14.12 -36.71 -28.51
CA VAL A 9 14.88 -35.46 -28.61
C VAL A 9 14.02 -34.39 -27.98
N ILE A 10 14.47 -33.96 -26.81
CA ILE A 10 13.86 -32.96 -25.94
C ILE A 10 13.83 -31.62 -26.69
N LEU A 11 12.63 -31.08 -26.84
CA LEU A 11 12.38 -29.71 -27.27
C LEU A 11 12.84 -28.77 -26.14
N LEU A 12 14.04 -28.20 -26.27
CA LEU A 12 14.52 -27.18 -25.35
C LEU A 12 13.77 -25.87 -25.62
N ALA A 13 12.66 -25.67 -24.91
CA ALA A 13 11.89 -24.44 -24.96
C ALA A 13 12.73 -23.27 -24.44
N LEU A 14 12.89 -22.24 -25.27
CA LEU A 14 13.27 -20.90 -24.85
C LEU A 14 12.23 -20.41 -23.83
N LEU A 15 12.64 -20.23 -22.57
CA LEU A 15 11.97 -19.31 -21.66
C LEU A 15 12.91 -18.16 -21.36
N GLY A 16 12.71 -17.06 -22.09
CA GLY A 16 13.31 -15.77 -21.76
C GLY A 16 12.81 -15.30 -20.40
N SER A 17 13.73 -14.94 -19.52
CA SER A 17 13.43 -14.26 -18.25
C SER A 17 12.87 -12.87 -18.52
N LEU A 18 11.54 -12.76 -18.58
CA LEU A 18 10.79 -11.51 -18.50
C LEU A 18 10.33 -11.28 -17.05
N THR A 19 11.26 -11.10 -16.12
CA THR A 19 10.94 -10.76 -14.72
C THR A 19 11.66 -9.46 -14.38
N GLY A 20 10.91 -8.37 -14.20
CA GLY A 20 11.52 -7.11 -13.78
C GLY A 20 10.69 -5.84 -13.99
N LYS A 21 9.56 -5.87 -14.70
CA LYS A 21 8.67 -4.69 -14.84
C LYS A 21 7.20 -4.93 -14.49
N ALA A 22 6.71 -6.17 -14.58
CA ALA A 22 5.36 -6.52 -14.14
C ALA A 22 5.24 -6.39 -12.60
N ASP A 23 6.22 -6.92 -11.87
CA ASP A 23 6.20 -7.00 -10.40
C ASP A 23 6.07 -5.64 -9.71
N GLN A 24 6.79 -4.61 -10.18
CA GLN A 24 6.76 -3.30 -9.53
C GLN A 24 5.43 -2.56 -9.75
N LYS A 25 4.87 -2.61 -10.96
CA LYS A 25 3.60 -1.95 -11.28
C LYS A 25 2.43 -2.63 -10.55
N ASP A 26 2.44 -3.96 -10.50
CA ASP A 26 1.40 -4.74 -9.84
C ASP A 26 1.45 -4.54 -8.31
N ASN A 27 2.65 -4.48 -7.73
CA ASN A 27 2.83 -4.15 -6.31
C ASN A 27 2.35 -2.73 -5.98
N ALA A 28 2.63 -1.73 -6.82
CA ALA A 28 2.10 -0.37 -6.64
C ALA A 28 0.56 -0.34 -6.68
N ALA A 29 -0.06 -1.05 -7.60
CA ALA A 29 -1.52 -1.15 -7.67
C ALA A 29 -2.12 -1.82 -6.42
N ALA A 30 -1.49 -2.91 -5.94
CA ALA A 30 -1.93 -3.61 -4.73
C ALA A 30 -1.80 -2.74 -3.48
N MET A 31 -0.66 -2.05 -3.30
CA MET A 31 -0.46 -1.11 -2.19
C MET A 31 -1.46 0.05 -2.22
N ARG A 32 -1.69 0.64 -3.39
CA ARG A 32 -2.71 1.67 -3.59
C ARG A 32 -4.09 1.18 -3.15
N SER A 33 -4.46 -0.05 -3.51
CA SER A 33 -5.76 -0.63 -3.14
C SER A 33 -5.93 -0.77 -1.62
N VAL A 34 -4.86 -1.13 -0.89
CA VAL A 34 -4.89 -1.22 0.57
C VAL A 34 -5.09 0.16 1.21
N ILE A 35 -4.36 1.17 0.74
CA ILE A 35 -4.49 2.55 1.23
C ILE A 35 -5.88 3.11 0.92
N GLN A 36 -6.37 2.93 -0.32
CA GLN A 36 -7.71 3.34 -0.71
C GLN A 36 -8.77 2.70 0.17
N ALA A 37 -8.68 1.39 0.44
CA ALA A 37 -9.63 0.69 1.29
C ALA A 37 -9.67 1.26 2.72
N GLN A 38 -8.53 1.69 3.27
CA GLN A 38 -8.48 2.35 4.57
C GLN A 38 -9.12 3.75 4.53
N LEU A 39 -8.78 4.58 3.55
CA LEU A 39 -9.34 5.93 3.40
C LEU A 39 -10.86 5.90 3.19
N ASP A 40 -11.35 4.97 2.36
CA ASP A 40 -12.76 4.70 2.14
C ASP A 40 -13.47 4.28 3.42
N ALA A 41 -12.81 3.47 4.24
CA ALA A 41 -13.33 3.02 5.53
C ALA A 41 -13.39 4.18 6.53
N PHE A 42 -12.38 5.06 6.59
CA PHE A 42 -12.45 6.28 7.37
C PHE A 42 -13.63 7.17 6.97
N ALA A 43 -13.82 7.40 5.67
CA ALA A 43 -14.92 8.23 5.15
C ALA A 43 -16.31 7.69 5.52
N ARG A 44 -16.45 6.37 5.69
CA ARG A 44 -17.70 5.70 6.10
C ARG A 44 -17.80 5.44 7.60
N ASN A 45 -16.85 5.92 8.41
CA ASN A 45 -16.74 5.59 9.83
C ASN A 45 -16.64 4.07 10.12
N ASP A 46 -16.10 3.29 9.19
CA ASP A 46 -15.93 1.84 9.28
C ASP A 46 -14.57 1.49 9.91
N ALA A 47 -14.48 1.65 11.24
CA ALA A 47 -13.25 1.44 12.01
C ALA A 47 -12.65 0.04 11.79
N VAL A 48 -13.50 -0.99 11.70
CA VAL A 48 -13.08 -2.39 11.54
C VAL A 48 -12.38 -2.58 10.20
N LYS A 49 -12.94 -2.06 9.09
CA LYS A 49 -12.28 -2.18 7.78
C LYS A 49 -11.02 -1.35 7.66
N ALA A 50 -10.99 -0.16 8.27
CA ALA A 50 -9.79 0.68 8.29
C ALA A 50 -8.64 -0.01 9.04
N TYR A 51 -8.94 -0.53 10.23
CA TYR A 51 -8.00 -1.29 11.05
C TYR A 51 -7.57 -2.62 10.39
N ALA A 52 -8.44 -3.22 9.57
CA ALA A 52 -8.11 -4.44 8.83
C ALA A 52 -6.92 -4.26 7.87
N GLN A 53 -6.64 -3.04 7.41
CA GLN A 53 -5.52 -2.74 6.50
C GLN A 53 -4.17 -2.58 7.23
N ALA A 54 -4.18 -2.48 8.57
CA ALA A 54 -2.98 -2.31 9.38
C ALA A 54 -2.15 -3.60 9.46
N SER A 55 -0.82 -3.45 9.51
CA SER A 55 0.13 -4.54 9.71
C SER A 55 -0.03 -5.21 11.08
N PRO A 56 0.48 -6.45 11.26
CA PRO A 56 0.54 -7.09 12.57
C PRO A 56 1.25 -6.23 13.63
N GLU A 57 2.29 -5.48 13.25
CA GLU A 57 3.02 -4.58 14.15
C GLU A 57 2.14 -3.43 14.65
N ILE A 58 1.44 -2.72 13.74
CA ILE A 58 0.48 -1.66 14.13
C ILE A 58 -0.64 -2.23 15.01
N ARG A 59 -1.12 -3.43 14.71
CA ARG A 59 -2.13 -4.13 15.53
C ARG A 59 -1.61 -4.51 16.92
N SER A 60 -0.31 -4.78 17.05
CA SER A 60 0.32 -5.02 18.35
C SER A 60 0.42 -3.75 19.19
N ILE A 61 0.61 -2.59 18.56
CA ILE A 61 0.69 -1.28 19.23
C ILE A 61 -0.71 -0.77 19.61
N PHE A 62 -1.71 -1.01 18.76
CA PHE A 62 -3.10 -0.61 18.99
C PHE A 62 -4.02 -1.84 18.99
N PRO A 63 -4.10 -2.60 20.10
CA PRO A 63 -4.77 -3.91 20.12
C PRO A 63 -6.26 -3.89 19.76
N THR A 64 -6.93 -2.75 19.89
CA THR A 64 -8.36 -2.58 19.63
C THR A 64 -8.62 -1.53 18.57
N THR A 65 -9.76 -1.67 17.88
CA THR A 65 -10.26 -0.68 16.92
C THR A 65 -10.46 0.68 17.57
N GLU A 66 -10.84 0.71 18.84
CA GLU A 66 -11.08 1.94 19.59
C GLU A 66 -9.77 2.70 19.83
N HIS A 67 -8.70 2.01 20.25
CA HIS A 67 -7.39 2.63 20.43
C HIS A 67 -6.81 3.14 19.11
N PHE A 68 -6.90 2.33 18.06
CA PHE A 68 -6.47 2.72 16.72
C PHE A 68 -7.21 3.99 16.25
N MET A 69 -8.54 4.00 16.34
CA MET A 69 -9.33 5.15 15.90
C MET A 69 -9.19 6.38 16.80
N THR A 70 -8.81 6.20 18.07
CA THR A 70 -8.50 7.33 18.96
C THR A 70 -7.25 8.05 18.45
N MET A 71 -6.18 7.31 18.19
CA MET A 71 -4.94 7.85 17.60
C MET A 71 -5.20 8.47 16.21
N VAL A 72 -5.96 7.81 15.33
CA VAL A 72 -6.28 8.34 14.00
C VAL A 72 -7.00 9.69 14.09
N ARG A 73 -7.98 9.82 14.97
CA ARG A 73 -8.71 11.09 15.13
C ARG A 73 -7.85 12.22 15.71
N GLN A 74 -6.87 11.88 16.54
CA GLN A 74 -5.98 12.86 17.16
C GLN A 74 -4.92 13.36 16.17
N ASP A 75 -4.20 12.45 15.53
CA ASP A 75 -2.98 12.80 14.79
C ASP A 75 -3.14 12.72 13.27
N TYR A 76 -4.19 12.05 12.78
CA TYR A 76 -4.40 11.75 11.36
C TYR A 76 -5.78 12.17 10.85
N SER A 77 -6.43 13.12 11.51
CA SER A 77 -7.79 13.56 11.18
C SER A 77 -7.96 14.03 9.73
N ALA A 78 -6.91 14.56 9.09
CA ALA A 78 -6.94 14.95 7.68
C ALA A 78 -7.18 13.78 6.71
N LEU A 79 -6.91 12.53 7.14
CA LEU A 79 -7.20 11.33 6.36
C LEU A 79 -8.66 10.89 6.46
N ILE A 80 -9.44 11.47 7.38
CA ILE A 80 -10.86 11.17 7.55
C ILE A 80 -11.66 12.06 6.59
N ALA A 81 -12.20 11.45 5.54
CA ALA A 81 -13.05 12.11 4.54
C ALA A 81 -12.43 13.39 3.92
N PRO A 82 -11.21 13.31 3.34
CA PRO A 82 -10.61 14.44 2.63
C PRO A 82 -11.44 14.82 1.39
N ALA A 83 -11.24 16.05 0.91
CA ALA A 83 -11.87 16.54 -0.32
C ALA A 83 -11.18 16.00 -1.58
N VAL A 84 -9.84 15.90 -1.55
CA VAL A 84 -9.02 15.42 -2.66
C VAL A 84 -7.98 14.42 -2.15
N ILE A 85 -7.75 13.37 -2.93
CA ILE A 85 -6.71 12.36 -2.70
C ILE A 85 -5.98 12.14 -4.03
N ASP A 86 -4.67 12.39 -4.05
CA ASP A 86 -3.82 12.06 -5.19
C ASP A 86 -2.75 11.04 -4.80
N PHE A 87 -2.77 9.89 -5.46
CA PHE A 87 -1.78 8.83 -5.30
C PHE A 87 -0.56 9.15 -6.18
N LEU A 88 0.55 9.54 -5.56
CA LEU A 88 1.73 10.04 -6.28
C LEU A 88 2.68 8.93 -6.72
N GLY A 89 2.71 7.82 -5.99
CA GLY A 89 3.51 6.64 -6.33
C GLY A 89 4.28 6.07 -5.16
N VAL A 90 5.14 5.10 -5.47
CA VAL A 90 5.98 4.39 -4.48
C VAL A 90 7.42 4.85 -4.62
N VAL A 91 8.05 5.17 -3.50
CA VAL A 91 9.49 5.39 -3.38
C VAL A 91 10.10 4.32 -2.49
N ASP A 92 11.38 4.01 -2.69
CA ASP A 92 12.13 3.14 -1.78
C ASP A 92 12.76 3.99 -0.67
N ASP A 93 12.48 3.64 0.58
CA ASP A 93 13.21 4.13 1.75
C ASP A 93 13.98 2.97 2.38
N SER A 94 15.26 2.86 2.06
CA SER A 94 16.18 1.89 2.66
C SER A 94 15.67 0.43 2.53
N GLY A 95 15.13 0.07 1.36
CA GLY A 95 14.56 -1.25 1.10
C GLY A 95 13.12 -1.45 1.59
N ARG A 96 12.46 -0.39 2.09
CA ARG A 96 11.04 -0.39 2.45
C ARG A 96 10.25 0.46 1.45
N PRO A 97 9.18 -0.06 0.83
CA PRO A 97 8.35 0.75 -0.04
C PRO A 97 7.52 1.74 0.78
N VAL A 98 7.58 3.01 0.38
CA VAL A 98 6.78 4.11 0.94
C VAL A 98 5.88 4.66 -0.15
N PHE A 99 4.57 4.59 0.05
CA PHE A 99 3.58 5.15 -0.87
C PHE A 99 3.26 6.59 -0.50
N GLN A 100 3.49 7.51 -1.43
CA GLN A 100 3.20 8.94 -1.26
C GLN A 100 1.77 9.26 -1.71
N VAL A 101 1.00 9.88 -0.82
CA VAL A 101 -0.37 10.32 -1.07
C VAL A 101 -0.50 11.78 -0.66
N LEU A 102 -0.87 12.63 -1.62
CA LEU A 102 -1.27 14.00 -1.33
C LEU A 102 -2.74 13.99 -0.90
N VAL A 103 -3.03 14.70 0.18
CA VAL A 103 -4.36 14.80 0.78
C VAL A 103 -4.73 16.26 0.92
N GLU A 104 -5.92 16.63 0.46
CA GLU A 104 -6.49 17.95 0.67
C GLU A 104 -7.75 17.86 1.53
N GLY A 105 -7.76 18.62 2.62
CA GLY A 105 -8.92 18.74 3.50
C GLY A 105 -10.01 19.59 2.86
N ARG A 106 -11.24 19.50 3.39
CA ARG A 106 -12.37 20.31 2.94
C ARG A 106 -12.19 21.82 3.18
N ASP A 107 -11.19 22.18 3.97
CA ASP A 107 -10.79 23.55 4.28
C ASP A 107 -9.65 24.05 3.37
N GLY A 108 -9.26 23.27 2.35
CA GLY A 108 -8.20 23.61 1.40
C GLY A 108 -6.78 23.36 1.93
N ARG A 109 -6.61 22.97 3.20
CA ARG A 109 -5.29 22.64 3.74
C ARG A 109 -4.80 21.35 3.08
N ARG A 110 -3.48 21.26 2.84
CA ARG A 110 -2.86 20.12 2.16
C ARG A 110 -1.86 19.41 3.06
N TRP A 111 -1.78 18.10 2.91
CA TRP A 111 -0.86 17.21 3.61
C TRP A 111 -0.21 16.24 2.64
N MET A 112 1.02 15.84 2.93
CA MET A 112 1.64 14.66 2.37
C MET A 112 1.56 13.51 3.38
N ALA A 113 1.00 12.39 2.96
CA ALA A 113 0.97 11.15 3.72
C ALA A 113 1.96 10.15 3.12
N PHE A 114 2.87 9.66 3.96
CA PHE A 114 3.90 8.69 3.59
C PHE A 114 3.55 7.34 4.24
N TYR A 115 2.98 6.44 3.46
CA TYR A 115 2.57 5.11 3.94
C TYR A 115 3.72 4.12 3.77
N THR A 116 4.32 3.68 4.88
CA THR A 116 5.23 2.54 4.84
C THR A 116 4.42 1.28 4.59
N MET A 117 4.74 0.56 3.52
CA MET A 117 4.02 -0.64 3.11
C MET A 117 4.84 -1.88 3.45
N VAL A 118 4.17 -2.90 3.98
CA VAL A 118 4.80 -4.18 4.34
C VAL A 118 4.10 -5.31 3.59
N GLN A 119 4.89 -6.19 2.99
CA GLN A 119 4.38 -7.42 2.38
C GLN A 119 4.47 -8.53 3.42
N LEU A 120 3.36 -9.23 3.64
CA LEU A 120 3.29 -10.39 4.52
C LEU A 120 3.79 -11.65 3.79
N ASN A 121 3.98 -12.74 4.54
CA ASN A 121 4.45 -14.02 4.00
C ASN A 121 3.51 -14.64 2.95
N ASP A 122 2.23 -14.25 2.97
CA ASP A 122 1.22 -14.66 1.97
C ASP A 122 1.18 -13.74 0.74
N ALA A 123 2.21 -12.90 0.58
CA ALA A 123 2.34 -11.86 -0.46
C ALA A 123 1.32 -10.71 -0.38
N SER A 124 0.44 -10.68 0.62
CA SER A 124 -0.51 -9.58 0.79
C SER A 124 0.17 -8.33 1.37
N TRP A 125 -0.28 -7.15 0.92
CA TRP A 125 0.23 -5.86 1.40
C TRP A 125 -0.58 -5.35 2.60
N ARG A 126 0.10 -4.72 3.57
CA ARG A 126 -0.50 -4.01 4.71
C ARG A 126 0.22 -2.70 4.98
N ILE A 127 -0.44 -1.79 5.69
CA ILE A 127 0.12 -0.52 6.13
C ILE A 127 0.96 -0.77 7.39
N GLY A 128 2.27 -0.61 7.27
CA GLY A 128 3.23 -0.71 8.38
C GLY A 128 3.39 0.57 9.17
N GLY A 129 2.98 1.72 8.62
CA GLY A 129 2.99 3.01 9.29
C GLY A 129 2.53 4.12 8.34
N CYS A 130 2.25 5.29 8.90
CA CYS A 130 1.94 6.48 8.14
C CYS A 130 2.59 7.67 8.83
N VAL A 131 3.29 8.52 8.07
CA VAL A 131 3.71 9.85 8.53
C VAL A 131 2.89 10.87 7.77
N LEU A 132 2.26 11.80 8.49
CA LEU A 132 1.43 12.85 7.92
C LEU A 132 2.10 14.20 8.14
N THR A 133 2.49 14.87 7.06
CA THR A 133 3.17 16.16 7.09
C THR A 133 2.27 17.21 6.47
N LYS A 134 1.95 18.26 7.23
CA LYS A 134 1.23 19.42 6.69
C LYS A 134 2.14 20.15 5.70
N LEU A 135 1.64 20.42 4.50
CA LEU A 135 2.35 21.24 3.52
C LEU A 135 2.13 22.71 3.90
N SER A 136 3.21 23.47 4.00
CA SER A 136 3.10 24.93 4.09
C SER A 136 2.57 25.45 2.76
N GLU A 137 1.69 26.44 2.81
CA GLU A 137 1.45 27.31 1.67
C GLU A 137 2.77 28.04 1.42
N GLU A 138 3.59 27.54 0.50
CA GLU A 138 4.73 28.31 0.02
C GLU A 138 4.13 29.57 -0.61
N SER A 139 4.42 30.72 0.01
CA SER A 139 3.96 32.02 -0.48
C SER A 139 4.58 32.20 -1.87
N ALA A 140 3.76 32.00 -2.91
CA ALA A 140 4.10 32.36 -4.27
C ALA A 140 4.31 33.88 -4.37
#